data_AF-A0A1H7W0I8-F1
#
_entry.id   AF-A0A1H7W0I8-F1
#
_cell.length_a   1.000
_cell.length_b   1.000
_cell.length_c   1.000
_cell.angle_alpha   90.00
_cell.angle_beta   90.00
_cell.angle_gamma   90.00
#
_symmetry.space_group_name_H-M   'P 1'
#
loop_
_entity.id
_entity.type
_entity.pdbx_description
1 polymer ?
#
loop_
_entity_poly.entity_id
_entity_poly.type
_entity_poly.pdbx_seq_one_letter_code
_entity_poly.pdbx_strand_id
1 'polypeptide(L)'
;MDSKVPLPPGALASSLIDQEIAHIRRVMPLSLNGDLGGPILPAPYWRQRLYQLLDSGLVGKGQLGEIDSLLLLLDDFERRAANAGAPPKSAGGSAEGR
;
A
#
# COMPACT_ATOMS: atom_id res chain seq x y z
N MET A 1 34.14 29.19 -8.88
CA MET A 1 34.47 27.80 -9.24
C MET A 1 33.28 26.94 -8.85
N ASP A 2 32.25 27.03 -9.67
CA ASP A 2 30.96 26.38 -9.48
C ASP A 2 31.11 24.94 -9.97
N SER A 3 31.62 24.08 -9.09
CA SER A 3 31.73 22.65 -9.34
C SER A 3 30.33 22.06 -9.42
N LYS A 4 29.77 22.07 -10.63
CA LYS A 4 28.60 21.30 -11.03
C LYS A 4 28.94 19.83 -10.82
N VAL A 5 28.70 19.32 -9.62
CA VAL A 5 28.84 17.90 -9.28
C VAL A 5 28.00 17.13 -10.31
N PRO A 6 28.62 16.31 -11.18
CA PRO A 6 27.86 15.48 -12.09
C PRO A 6 27.08 14.49 -11.22
N LEU A 7 25.75 14.64 -11.20
CA LEU A 7 24.87 13.70 -10.53
C LEU A 7 25.15 12.31 -11.12
N PRO A 8 25.38 11.28 -10.28
CA PRO A 8 25.60 9.94 -10.78
C PRO A 8 24.36 9.49 -11.56
N PRO A 9 24.51 8.72 -12.65
CA PRO A 9 23.40 8.31 -13.52
C PRO A 9 22.29 7.53 -12.79
N GLY A 10 22.51 7.06 -11.56
CA GLY A 10 21.49 6.44 -10.71
C GLY A 10 20.69 7.40 -9.81
N ALA A 11 21.10 8.65 -9.63
CA ALA A 11 20.42 9.60 -8.73
C ALA A 11 19.04 10.01 -9.26
N LEU A 12 18.89 10.14 -10.59
CA LEU A 12 17.62 10.48 -11.23
C LEU A 12 16.62 9.32 -11.13
N ALA A 13 17.08 8.09 -11.34
CA ALA A 13 16.26 6.89 -11.19
C ALA A 13 15.77 6.73 -9.75
N SER A 14 16.66 6.90 -8.75
CA SER A 14 16.28 6.89 -7.34
C SER A 14 15.19 7.93 -7.05
N SER A 15 15.38 9.17 -7.51
CA SER A 15 14.41 10.26 -7.26
C SER A 15 13.03 10.03 -7.87
N LEU A 16 12.94 9.25 -8.96
CA LEU A 16 11.68 8.92 -9.61
C LEU A 16 10.95 7.81 -8.86
N ILE A 17 11.69 6.80 -8.40
CA ILE A 17 11.15 5.75 -7.51
C ILE A 17 10.68 6.37 -6.18
N ASP A 18 11.46 7.29 -5.60
CA ASP A 18 11.06 8.01 -4.38
C ASP A 18 9.76 8.79 -4.58
N GLN A 19 9.60 9.44 -5.75
CA GLN A 19 8.37 10.13 -6.11
C GLN A 19 7.19 9.19 -6.31
N GLU A 20 7.39 8.04 -6.98
CA GLU A 20 6.34 7.02 -7.12
C GLU A 20 5.91 6.46 -5.76
N ILE A 21 6.86 6.13 -4.87
CA ILE A 21 6.57 5.64 -3.52
C ILE A 21 5.77 6.70 -2.73
N ALA A 22 6.20 7.96 -2.76
CA ALA A 22 5.48 9.06 -2.10
C ALA A 22 4.08 9.27 -2.69
N HIS A 23 3.91 9.08 -4.00
CA HIS A 23 2.63 9.17 -4.68
C HIS A 23 1.70 8.02 -4.27
N ILE A 24 2.16 6.77 -4.33
CA ILE A 24 1.42 5.58 -3.90
C ILE A 24 1.00 5.73 -2.44
N ARG A 25 1.89 6.16 -1.55
CA ARG A 25 1.60 6.37 -0.12
C ARG A 25 0.44 7.33 0.13
N ARG A 26 0.26 8.34 -0.71
CA ARG A 26 -0.85 9.31 -0.58
C ARG A 26 -2.12 8.82 -1.26
N VAL A 27 -2.01 8.25 -2.47
CA VAL A 27 -3.17 7.90 -3.30
C VAL A 27 -3.78 6.56 -2.89
N MET A 28 -2.98 5.61 -2.41
CA MET A 28 -3.45 4.27 -2.05
C MET A 28 -4.52 4.32 -0.94
N PRO A 29 -4.32 4.97 0.23
CA PRO A 29 -5.35 5.02 1.26
C PRO A 29 -6.63 5.72 0.78
N LEU A 30 -6.49 6.79 -0.02
CA LEU A 30 -7.63 7.52 -0.59
C LEU A 30 -8.43 6.63 -1.57
N SER A 31 -7.73 5.86 -2.39
CA SER A 31 -8.34 4.95 -3.37
C SER A 31 -9.01 3.76 -2.71
N LEU A 32 -8.48 3.28 -1.59
CA LEU A 32 -9.07 2.20 -0.79
C LEU A 32 -10.31 2.66 -0.02
N ASN A 33 -10.35 3.92 0.42
CA ASN A 33 -11.46 4.46 1.21
C ASN A 33 -12.65 4.96 0.36
N GLY A 34 -12.45 5.20 -0.95
CA GLY A 34 -13.48 5.38 -1.97
C GLY A 34 -14.67 6.26 -1.59
N ASP A 35 -14.58 7.56 -1.82
CA ASP A 35 -15.58 8.54 -1.36
C ASP A 35 -16.97 8.44 -2.05
N LEU A 36 -17.10 7.82 -3.23
CA LEU A 36 -18.35 7.86 -4.01
C LEU A 36 -18.60 6.61 -4.91
N GLY A 37 -18.53 5.40 -4.36
CA GLY A 37 -18.94 4.19 -5.10
C GLY A 37 -18.16 2.90 -4.85
N GLY A 38 -17.25 2.89 -3.88
CA GLY A 38 -16.36 1.76 -3.58
C GLY A 38 -14.90 2.06 -3.89
N PRO A 39 -13.96 1.14 -3.54
CA PRO A 39 -12.55 1.33 -3.82
C PRO A 39 -12.32 1.43 -5.33
N ILE A 40 -11.82 2.58 -5.79
CA ILE A 40 -11.56 2.85 -7.22
C ILE A 40 -10.54 1.83 -7.75
N LEU A 41 -9.57 1.48 -6.90
CA LEU A 41 -8.57 0.46 -7.14
C LEU A 41 -8.49 -0.44 -5.90
N PRO A 42 -8.74 -1.76 -6.03
CA PRO A 42 -8.78 -2.66 -4.90
C PRO A 42 -7.36 -2.98 -4.38
N ALA A 43 -7.24 -3.42 -3.13
CA ALA A 43 -5.96 -3.76 -2.51
C ALA A 43 -5.02 -4.68 -3.33
N PRO A 44 -5.53 -5.72 -4.06
CA PRO A 44 -4.68 -6.57 -4.89
C PRO A 44 -3.96 -5.81 -6.03
N TYR A 45 -4.59 -4.76 -6.58
CA TYR A 45 -4.00 -3.93 -7.62
C TYR A 45 -2.75 -3.20 -7.11
N TRP A 46 -2.87 -2.58 -5.93
CA TRP A 46 -1.76 -1.87 -5.30
C TRP A 46 -0.62 -2.81 -4.91
N ARG A 47 -0.95 -4.01 -4.40
CA ARG A 47 0.04 -5.04 -4.11
C ARG A 47 0.82 -5.44 -5.38
N GLN A 48 0.14 -5.66 -6.50
CA GLN A 48 0.80 -5.97 -7.77
C GLN A 48 1.70 -4.83 -8.24
N ARG A 49 1.26 -3.57 -8.12
CA ARG A 49 2.07 -2.40 -8.49
C ARG A 49 3.34 -2.27 -7.62
N LEU A 50 3.25 -2.52 -6.32
CA LEU A 50 4.42 -2.52 -5.43
C LEU A 50 5.40 -3.65 -5.80
N TYR A 51 4.92 -4.84 -6.17
CA TYR A 51 5.79 -5.90 -6.66
C TYR A 51 6.45 -5.57 -8.00
N GLN A 52 5.76 -4.90 -8.92
CA GLN A 52 6.39 -4.40 -10.16
C GLN A 52 7.49 -3.38 -9.88
N LEU A 53 7.31 -2.53 -8.86
CA LEU A 53 8.33 -1.58 -8.44
C LEU A 53 9.56 -2.31 -7.90
N LEU A 54 9.36 -3.35 -7.08
CA LEU A 54 10.44 -4.21 -6.59
C LEU A 54 11.16 -4.96 -7.72
N ASP A 55 10.42 -5.45 -8.71
CA ASP A 55 10.95 -6.18 -9.86
C ASP A 55 11.79 -5.29 -10.80
N SER A 56 11.59 -3.98 -10.76
CA SER A 56 12.36 -3.02 -11.58
C SER A 56 13.87 -3.03 -11.30
N GLY A 57 14.31 -3.54 -10.14
CA GLY A 57 15.71 -3.58 -9.74
C GLY A 57 16.34 -2.21 -9.44
N LEU A 58 15.57 -1.13 -9.52
CA LEU A 58 16.00 0.24 -9.24
C LEU A 58 15.79 0.65 -7.78
N VAL A 59 15.26 -0.26 -6.95
CA VAL A 59 14.89 -0.01 -5.57
C VAL A 59 16.08 -0.16 -4.64
N GLY A 60 16.48 0.94 -3.98
CA GLY A 60 17.50 0.95 -2.95
C GLY A 60 17.00 0.50 -1.57
N LYS A 61 17.91 0.27 -0.62
CA LYS A 61 17.58 -0.20 0.74
C LYS A 61 16.56 0.70 1.49
N GLY A 62 16.65 2.02 1.33
CA GLY A 62 15.68 2.94 1.94
C GLY A 62 14.28 2.81 1.33
N GLN A 63 14.23 2.63 0.02
CA GLN A 63 12.99 2.48 -0.74
C GLN A 63 12.31 1.12 -0.46
N LEU A 64 13.09 0.05 -0.24
CA LEU A 64 12.58 -1.24 0.21
C LEU A 64 11.78 -1.11 1.50
N GLY A 65 12.31 -0.40 2.50
CA GLY A 65 11.61 -0.19 3.78
C GLY A 65 10.30 0.60 3.64
N GLU A 66 10.26 1.59 2.74
CA GLU A 66 9.01 2.31 2.44
C GLU A 66 8.00 1.40 1.73
N ILE A 67 8.44 0.58 0.77
CA ILE A 67 7.57 -0.38 0.08
C ILE A 67 7.02 -1.44 1.05
N ASP A 68 7.85 -1.99 1.93
CA ASP A 68 7.43 -2.93 2.98
C ASP A 68 6.38 -2.30 3.91
N SER A 69 6.58 -1.03 4.28
CA SER A 69 5.60 -0.29 5.09
C SER A 69 4.26 -0.12 4.37
N LEU A 70 4.26 0.08 3.05
CA LEU A 70 3.04 0.16 2.24
C LEU A 70 2.34 -1.21 2.12
N LEU A 71 3.10 -2.30 1.99
CA LEU A 71 2.55 -3.66 1.98
C LEU A 71 1.87 -3.99 3.30
N LEU A 72 2.49 -3.66 4.44
CA LEU A 72 1.89 -3.83 5.77
C LEU A 72 0.58 -3.03 5.93
N LEU A 73 0.52 -1.82 5.36
CA LEU A 73 -0.70 -1.00 5.37
C LEU A 73 -1.83 -1.65 4.55
N LEU A 74 -1.51 -2.27 3.41
CA LEU A 74 -2.48 -3.04 2.62
C LEU A 74 -3.00 -4.26 3.39
N ASP A 75 -2.11 -5.02 4.04
CA ASP A 75 -2.49 -6.19 4.84
C ASP A 75 -3.44 -5.80 5.99
N ASP A 76 -3.15 -4.71 6.71
CA ASP A 76 -4.01 -4.21 7.78
C ASP A 76 -5.36 -3.73 7.23
N PHE A 77 -5.39 -3.04 6.09
CA PHE A 77 -6.64 -2.63 5.44
C PHE A 77 -7.49 -3.85 5.05
N GLU A 78 -6.92 -4.84 4.38
CA GLU A 78 -7.63 -6.07 4.00
C GLU A 78 -8.16 -6.82 5.22
N ARG A 79 -7.37 -6.89 6.31
CA ARG A 79 -7.80 -7.49 7.57
C ARG A 79 -8.99 -6.74 8.19
N ARG A 80 -8.95 -5.40 8.20
CA ARG A 80 -10.06 -4.57 8.71
C ARG A 80 -11.30 -4.71 7.84
N ALA A 81 -11.15 -4.73 6.52
CA ALA A 81 -12.25 -4.94 5.58
C ALA A 81 -12.90 -6.31 5.76
N ALA A 82 -12.09 -7.38 5.93
CA ALA A 82 -12.59 -8.72 6.21
C ALA A 82 -13.34 -8.80 7.55
N ASN A 83 -12.86 -8.09 8.58
CA ASN A 83 -13.53 -8.01 9.88
C ASN A 83 -14.83 -7.19 9.82
N ALA A 84 -14.88 -6.13 9.01
CA ALA A 84 -16.07 -5.29 8.83
C ALA A 84 -17.17 -5.97 8.00
N GLY A 85 -16.78 -6.85 7.06
CA GLY A 85 -17.70 -7.65 6.24
C GLY A 85 -18.17 -8.96 6.88
N ALA A 86 -17.60 -9.35 8.03
CA ALA A 86 -18.04 -10.54 8.75
C ALA A 86 -19.38 -10.27 9.44
N PRO A 87 -20.46 -11.04 9.14
CA PRO A 87 -21.69 -10.93 9.92
C PRO A 87 -21.35 -11.27 11.38
N PRO A 88 -21.95 -10.58 12.38
CA PRO A 88 -21.80 -10.99 13.76
C PRO A 88 -22.23 -12.46 13.82
N LYS A 89 -21.28 -13.37 14.10
CA LYS A 89 -21.60 -14.77 14.38
C LYS A 89 -22.73 -14.72 15.39
N SER A 90 -23.92 -15.11 14.94
CA SER A 90 -25.10 -15.15 15.78
C SER A 90 -24.72 -15.92 17.03
N ALA A 91 -24.70 -15.23 18.17
CA ALA A 91 -24.77 -15.85 19.48
C ALA A 91 -26.18 -16.44 19.59
N GLY A 92 -26.40 -17.52 18.85
CA GLY A 92 -27.63 -18.28 18.85
C GLY A 92 -27.55 -19.34 19.93
N GLY A 93 -28.45 -19.21 20.91
CA GLY A 93 -29.08 -20.38 21.54
C GLY A 93 -28.40 -20.92 22.79
N SER A 94 -28.86 -20.46 23.95
CA SER A 94 -29.31 -21.36 25.00
C SER A 94 -30.39 -20.65 25.82
N ALA A 95 -31.58 -20.60 25.22
CA ALA A 95 -32.82 -20.56 25.98
C ALA A 95 -33.15 -22.01 26.33
N GLU A 96 -32.80 -22.42 27.54
CA GLU A 96 -33.19 -23.70 28.16
C GLU A 96 -33.09 -23.43 29.68
N GLY A 97 -34.10 -23.56 30.53
CA GLY A 97 -35.47 -24.00 30.45
C GLY A 97 -35.92 -24.15 31.91
N ARG A 98 -37.20 -23.81 32.17
CA ARG A 98 -37.98 -24.07 33.39
C ARG A 98 -38.00 -23.02 34.50
#